data_AF-A0A1F9P136-F1
#
_entry.id   AF-A0A1F9P136-F1
#
_cell.length_a   1.000
_cell.length_b   1.000
_cell.length_c   1.000
_cell.angle_alpha   90.00
_cell.angle_beta   90.00
_cell.angle_gamma   90.00
#
_symmetry.space_group_name_H-M   'P 1'
#
loop_
_entity.id
_entity.type
_entity.pdbx_description
1 polymer ?
#
loop_
_entity_poly.entity_id
_entity_poly.type
_entity_poly.pdbx_seq_one_letter_code
_entity_poly.pdbx_strand_id
1 'polypeptide(L)' 'MRGVGWVVLYQDKAGGRLFNQWVNEHDVGHPAGAVPILVLDVFEHAFMVDYGLKRADYIAAFFRNVNWKAAEARLT' A
#
# COMPACT_ATOMS: atom_id res chain seq x y z
N MET A 1 3.55 -12.00 -7.44
CA MET A 1 2.28 -11.27 -7.70
C MET A 1 2.13 -11.14 -9.20
N ARG A 2 1.03 -11.63 -9.77
CA ARG A 2 0.71 -11.44 -11.19
C ARG A 2 -0.31 -10.30 -11.25
N GLY A 3 0.09 -9.13 -11.74
CA GLY A 3 -0.77 -7.94 -11.84
C GLY A 3 -0.10 -6.64 -11.41
N VAL A 4 -0.71 -5.53 -11.80
CA VAL A 4 -0.43 -4.16 -11.32
C VAL A 4 -1.48 -3.78 -10.28
N GLY A 5 -1.13 -2.89 -9.36
CA GLY A 5 -2.04 -2.57 -8.27
C GLY A 5 -1.32 -1.95 -7.08
N TRP A 6 -1.91 -2.18 -5.91
CA TRP A 6 -1.51 -1.60 -4.65
C TRP A 6 -1.36 -2.66 -3.58
N VAL A 7 -0.40 -2.47 -2.69
CA VAL A 7 -0.40 -3.15 -1.38
C VAL A 7 -0.91 -2.16 -0.36
N VAL A 8 -1.98 -2.50 0.34
CA VAL A 8 -2.58 -1.62 1.34
C VAL A 8 -2.60 -2.32 2.69
N LEU A 9 -2.06 -1.64 3.70
CA LEU A 9 -2.27 -1.96 5.10
C LEU A 9 -3.60 -1.36 5.52
N TYR A 10 -4.53 -2.21 5.94
CA TYR A 10 -5.83 -1.83 6.47
C TYR A 10 -5.90 -2.05 7.98
N GLN A 11 -6.81 -1.33 8.62
CA GLN A 11 -7.37 -1.67 9.92
C GLN A 11 -8.82 -2.13 9.75
N ASP A 12 -9.16 -3.30 10.28
CA ASP A 12 -10.54 -3.73 10.46
C ASP A 12 -11.22 -2.87 11.52
N LYS A 13 -12.33 -2.22 11.18
CA LYS A 13 -13.09 -1.37 12.11
C LYS A 13 -13.77 -2.16 13.23
N ALA A 14 -14.11 -3.43 13.00
CA ALA A 14 -14.84 -4.22 13.99
C ALA A 14 -13.91 -4.71 15.11
N GLY A 15 -12.76 -5.28 14.74
CA GLY A 15 -11.80 -5.87 15.68
C GLY A 15 -10.53 -5.05 15.92
N GLY A 16 -10.35 -3.91 15.25
CA GLY A 16 -9.12 -3.10 15.33
C GLY A 16 -7.88 -3.75 14.72
N ARG A 17 -8.03 -4.92 14.06
CA ARG A 17 -6.91 -5.72 13.57
C ARG A 17 -6.29 -5.10 12.32
N LEU A 18 -4.97 -5.05 12.28
CA LEU A 18 -4.21 -4.66 11.10
C LEU A 18 -3.97 -5.85 10.16
N PHE A 19 -4.14 -5.65 8.85
CA PHE A 19 -3.86 -6.67 7.84
C PHE A 19 -3.46 -6.04 6.50
N ASN A 20 -2.62 -6.75 5.74
CA ASN A 20 -2.25 -6.34 4.38
C ASN A 20 -3.18 -6.99 3.36
N GLN A 21 -3.55 -6.24 2.33
CA GLN A 21 -4.37 -6.73 1.22
C GLN A 21 -3.81 -6.20 -0.10
N TRP A 22 -3.80 -7.08 -1.10
CA TRP A 22 -3.55 -6.70 -2.48
C TRP A 22 -4.83 -6.12 -3.10
N VAL A 23 -4.73 -4.94 -3.69
CA VAL A 23 -5.78 -4.33 -4.50
C VAL A 23 -5.30 -4.36 -5.95
N ASN A 24 -5.92 -5.19 -6.78
CA ASN A 24 -5.57 -5.28 -8.19
C ASN A 24 -6.18 -4.10 -8.96
N GLU A 25 -5.42 -3.54 -9.89
CA GLU A 25 -5.73 -2.28 -10.56
C GLU A 25 -6.04 -1.17 -9.54
N HIS A 26 -7.29 -0.72 -9.41
CA HIS A 26 -7.67 0.34 -8.47
C HIS A 26 -8.74 -0.06 -7.46
N ASP A 27 -9.39 -1.21 -7.64
CA ASP A 27 -10.64 -1.54 -6.95
C ASP A 27 -10.77 -3.02 -6.56
N VAL A 28 -10.24 -3.94 -7.37
CA VAL A 28 -10.47 -5.37 -7.16
C VAL A 28 -9.73 -5.88 -5.92
N GLY A 29 -10.50 -6.33 -4.93
CA GLY A 29 -9.98 -6.77 -3.64
C GLY A 29 -9.88 -5.66 -2.59
N HIS A 30 -10.48 -4.49 -2.84
CA HIS A 30 -10.61 -3.42 -1.85
C HIS A 30 -11.71 -3.78 -0.81
N PRO A 31 -11.36 -4.00 0.47
CA PRO A 31 -12.33 -4.42 1.49
C PRO A 31 -13.25 -3.26 1.89
N ALA A 32 -14.56 -3.43 1.69
CA ALA A 32 -15.54 -2.46 2.13
C ALA A 32 -15.54 -2.32 3.67
N GLY A 33 -15.43 -1.09 4.16
CA GLY A 33 -15.53 -0.78 5.58
C GLY A 33 -14.22 -0.84 6.36
N ALA A 34 -13.13 -1.36 5.81
CA ALA A 34 -11.81 -1.28 6.43
C ALA A 34 -11.19 0.11 6.23
N VAL A 35 -10.32 0.54 7.15
CA VAL A 35 -9.64 1.85 7.09
C VAL A 35 -8.26 1.68 6.45
N PRO A 36 -7.95 2.31 5.30
CA PRO A 36 -6.60 2.32 4.75
C PRO A 36 -5.64 3.11 5.66
N ILE A 37 -4.56 2.47 6.10
CA ILE A 37 -3.55 3.05 6.99
C ILE A 37 -2.31 3.48 6.20
N LEU A 38 -1.81 2.59 5.35
CA LEU A 38 -0.65 2.82 4.49
C LEU A 38 -0.88 2.17 3.12
N VAL A 39 -0.56 2.89 2.05
CA VAL A 39 -0.77 2.46 0.67
C VAL A 39 0.56 2.53 -0.08
N LEU A 40 0.93 1.42 -0.72
CA LEU A 40 2.07 1.33 -1.63
C LEU A 40 1.56 1.08 -3.05
N ASP A 41 1.83 2.03 -3.94
CA ASP A 41 1.63 1.88 -5.38
C ASP A 41 2.71 0.95 -5.96
N VAL A 42 2.33 -0.06 -6.74
CA VAL A 42 3.30 -0.89 -7.48
C VAL A 42 2.98 -0.97 -8.98
N PHE A 43 2.22 0.00 -9.51
CA PHE A 43 2.21 0.24 -10.95
C PHE A 43 3.59 0.67 -11.43
N GLU A 44 3.95 0.24 -12.64
CA GLU A 44 5.26 0.57 -13.22
C GLU A 44 5.45 2.08 -13.36
N HIS A 45 4.38 2.84 -13.65
CA HIS A 45 4.47 4.30 -13.74
C HIS A 45 4.86 4.98 -12.41
N ALA A 46 4.72 4.31 -11.27
CA ALA A 46 5.05 4.88 -9.97
C ALA A 46 6.57 4.88 -9.69
N PHE A 47 7.35 4.07 -10.42
CA PHE A 47 8.77 3.88 -10.11
C PHE A 47 9.69 3.68 -11.32
N MET A 48 9.18 3.36 -12.52
CA MET A 48 10.01 2.97 -13.66
C MET A 48 10.95 4.09 -14.12
N VAL A 49 10.55 5.36 -13.98
CA VAL A 49 11.40 6.51 -14.35
C VAL A 49 12.70 6.55 -13.55
N ASP A 50 12.62 6.36 -12.23
CA ASP A 50 13.78 6.48 -11.34
C ASP A 50 14.51 5.15 -11.09
N TYR A 51 13.78 4.03 -11.09
CA TYR A 51 14.29 2.72 -10.68
C TYR A 51 14.32 1.70 -11.82
N GLY A 52 13.70 1.97 -12.96
CA GLY A 52 13.54 0.99 -14.05
C GLY A 52 12.95 -0.32 -13.54
N LEU A 53 13.59 -1.44 -13.86
CA LEU A 53 13.17 -2.78 -13.42
C LEU A 53 13.50 -3.08 -11.94
N LYS A 54 14.20 -2.19 -11.22
CA LYS A 54 14.65 -2.41 -9.85
C LYS A 54 13.55 -2.10 -8.82
N ARG A 55 12.44 -2.84 -8.88
CA ARG A 55 11.29 -2.67 -7.97
C ARG A 55 11.67 -2.80 -6.49
N ALA A 56 12.63 -3.66 -6.16
CA ALA A 56 13.10 -3.84 -4.78
C ALA A 56 13.70 -2.54 -4.21
N ASP A 57 14.46 -1.79 -5.01
CA ASP A 57 15.08 -0.53 -4.59
C ASP A 57 14.02 0.55 -4.36
N TYR A 58 13.00 0.60 -5.22
CA TYR A 58 11.82 1.45 -5.05
C TYR A 58 11.08 1.15 -3.74
N ILE A 59 10.81 -0.14 -3.45
CA ILE A 59 10.14 -0.55 -2.21
C ILE A 59 11.00 -0.18 -1.00
N ALA A 60 12.31 -0.36 -1.06
CA ALA A 60 13.21 0.06 0.00
C ALA A 60 13.20 1.59 0.19
N ALA A 61 13.15 2.37 -0.89
CA ALA A 61 13.01 3.82 -0.84
C ALA A 61 11.66 4.24 -0.24
N PHE A 62 10.57 3.57 -0.59
CA PHE A 62 9.26 3.79 0.02
C PHE A 62 9.34 3.66 1.54
N PHE A 63 9.86 2.55 2.08
CA PHE A 63 9.94 2.33 3.53
C PHE A 63 10.82 3.35 4.27
N ARG A 64 11.87 3.87 3.62
CA ARG A 64 12.69 4.95 4.20
C ARG A 64 11.95 6.29 4.29
N ASN A 65 10.90 6.48 3.50
CA ASN A 65 10.20 7.77 3.35
C ASN A 65 8.74 7.74 3.82
N VAL A 66 8.28 6.65 4.47
CA VAL A 66 6.92 6.60 5.02
C VAL A 66 6.74 7.68 6.08
N ASN A 67 5.68 8.48 5.93
CA ASN A 67 5.23 9.37 6.99
C ASN A 67 4.41 8.59 8.04
N TRP A 68 5.10 8.04 9.03
CA TRP A 68 4.49 7.23 10.08
C TRP A 68 3.46 8.01 10.92
N LYS A 69 3.70 9.30 11.19
CA LYS A 69 2.73 10.13 11.91
C LYS A 69 1.39 10.23 11.18
N ALA A 70 1.43 10.36 9.85
CA ALA A 70 0.22 10.38 9.05
C ALA A 70 -0.47 9.00 9.00
N ALA A 71 0.29 7.90 9.03
CA ALA A 71 -0.28 6.56 9.10
C ALA A 71 -0.95 6.32 10.47
N GLU A 72 -0.27 6.66 11.56
CA GLU A 72 -0.78 6.56 12.93
C GLU A 72 -2.05 7.40 13.13
N ALA A 73 -2.12 8.60 12.55
CA ALA A 73 -3.29 9.47 12.64
C ALA A 73 -4.55 8.92 11.94
N ARG A 74 -4.43 7.84 11.14
CA ARG A 74 -5.58 7.17 10.50
C ARG A 74 -6.14 6.00 11.33
N LEU A 75 -5.44 5.56 12.36
CA LEU A 75 -5.92 4.48 13.23
C LEU A 75 -7.17 4.92 13.98
N THR A 76 -8.14 4.00 14.10
CA THR A 76 -9.44 4.19 14.76
C THR A 76 -9.69 3.18 15.86
#